data_AF-K1SVF3-F1
#
_entry.id   AF-K1SVF3-F1
#
_cell.length_a   1.000
_cell.length_b   1.000
_cell.length_c   1.000
_cell.angle_alpha   90.00
_cell.angle_beta   90.00
_cell.angle_gamma   90.00
#
_symmetry.space_group_name_H-M   'P 1'
#
loop_
_entity.id
_entity.type
_entity.pdbx_description
1 polymer ?
#
loop_
_entity_poly.entity_id
_entity_poly.type
_entity_poly.pdbx_seq_one_letter_code
_entity_poly.pdbx_strand_id
1 'polypeptide(L)'
;MLKPWETSGMVVLQAESEVAAINMVYGGAGAGKRVITTSSSPGVALMQEGISYMAGAEIPGVIVNVQRGGPGLGTIQPSQSDYFQATRGGGNGDYNVIVLAPASVQEMADFVDLAFTLAFKYRNPAMILSDGVIGQMMEKVVLPPVKPRRTEEEIAKECPWLPSASEESSVNIMTSLELKP
;
A
#
# COMPACT_ATOMS: atom_id res chain seq x y z
N MET A 1 4.64 14.75 -22.53
CA MET A 1 4.10 13.98 -21.38
C MET A 1 5.21 13.96 -20.33
N LEU A 2 4.98 14.46 -19.12
CA LEU A 2 5.98 14.39 -18.04
C LEU A 2 6.24 12.92 -17.72
N LYS A 3 7.50 12.51 -17.78
CA LYS A 3 7.92 11.15 -17.43
C LYS A 3 8.34 11.15 -15.96
N PRO A 4 7.61 10.48 -15.05
CA PRO A 4 7.90 10.54 -13.61
C PRO A 4 9.33 10.09 -13.26
N TRP A 5 9.89 9.15 -14.03
CA TRP A 5 11.25 8.66 -13.84
C TRP A 5 12.34 9.67 -14.22
N GLU A 6 12.02 10.71 -15.00
CA GLU A 6 12.95 11.80 -15.34
C GLU A 6 12.86 12.98 -14.37
N THR A 7 11.85 13.01 -13.48
CA THR A 7 11.58 14.13 -12.57
C THR A 7 11.75 13.74 -11.11
N SER A 8 10.89 12.85 -10.59
CA SER A 8 10.98 12.34 -9.21
C SER A 8 11.76 11.02 -9.11
N GLY A 9 12.08 10.40 -10.25
CA GLY A 9 12.59 9.02 -10.31
C GLY A 9 11.51 7.97 -10.05
N MET A 10 10.24 8.35 -9.93
CA MET A 10 9.13 7.43 -9.71
C MET A 10 8.93 6.54 -10.94
N VAL A 11 8.72 5.25 -10.70
CA VAL A 11 8.32 4.29 -11.74
C VAL A 11 6.82 4.07 -11.61
N VAL A 12 6.10 4.23 -12.72
CA VAL A 12 4.67 3.95 -12.82
C VAL A 12 4.50 2.91 -13.91
N LEU A 13 3.76 1.86 -13.60
CA LEU A 13 3.55 0.73 -14.49
C LEU A 13 2.07 0.32 -14.41
N GLN A 14 1.51 -0.07 -15.54
CA GLN A 14 0.20 -0.70 -15.61
C GLN A 14 0.41 -2.21 -15.57
N ALA A 15 -0.01 -2.84 -14.47
CA ALA A 15 -0.04 -4.29 -14.39
C ALA A 15 -1.19 -4.85 -15.25
N GLU A 16 -1.06 -6.11 -15.65
CA GLU A 16 -2.08 -6.84 -16.40
C GLU A 16 -3.32 -7.19 -15.56
N SER A 17 -3.17 -7.26 -14.24
CA SER A 17 -4.24 -7.54 -13.28
C SER A 17 -3.90 -6.99 -11.90
N GLU A 18 -4.89 -6.90 -11.03
CA GLU A 18 -4.68 -6.54 -9.64
C GLU A 18 -3.86 -7.56 -8.86
N VAL A 19 -3.93 -8.85 -9.24
CA VAL A 19 -3.08 -9.92 -8.68
C VAL A 19 -1.61 -9.65 -9.01
N ALA A 20 -1.32 -9.28 -10.25
CA ALA A 20 0.04 -8.91 -10.65
C ALA A 20 0.50 -7.62 -9.94
N ALA A 21 -0.38 -6.60 -9.86
CA ALA A 21 -0.08 -5.34 -9.21
C ALA A 21 0.30 -5.52 -7.73
N ILE A 22 -0.47 -6.29 -6.95
CA ILE A 22 -0.16 -6.48 -5.52
C ILE A 22 1.14 -7.28 -5.32
N ASN A 23 1.44 -8.24 -6.21
CA ASN A 23 2.70 -8.98 -6.15
C ASN A 23 3.91 -8.12 -6.53
N MET A 24 3.74 -7.16 -7.44
CA MET A 24 4.76 -6.14 -7.72
C MET A 24 4.97 -5.21 -6.53
N VAL A 25 3.89 -4.83 -5.83
CA VAL A 25 3.98 -4.08 -4.56
C VAL A 25 4.74 -4.89 -3.51
N TYR A 26 4.40 -6.16 -3.32
CA TYR A 26 5.09 -7.07 -2.39
C TYR A 26 6.59 -7.12 -2.68
N GLY A 27 6.99 -7.31 -3.94
CA GLY A 27 8.40 -7.36 -4.34
C GLY A 27 9.14 -6.04 -4.14
N GLY A 28 8.55 -4.91 -4.55
CA GLY A 28 9.20 -3.61 -4.39
C GLY A 28 9.28 -3.16 -2.92
N ALA A 29 8.26 -3.48 -2.12
CA ALA A 29 8.26 -3.29 -0.67
C ALA A 29 9.30 -4.18 0.03
N GLY A 30 9.45 -5.43 -0.41
CA GLY A 30 10.49 -6.36 0.03
C GLY A 30 11.91 -5.93 -0.36
N ALA A 31 12.07 -4.92 -1.21
CA ALA A 31 13.33 -4.21 -1.46
C ALA A 31 13.45 -2.90 -0.66
N GLY A 32 12.57 -2.69 0.32
CA GLY A 32 12.54 -1.53 1.20
C GLY A 32 12.03 -0.25 0.55
N LYS A 33 11.54 -0.29 -0.69
CA LYS A 33 11.06 0.89 -1.41
C LYS A 33 9.64 1.25 -0.95
N ARG A 34 9.30 2.55 -0.99
CA ARG A 34 7.92 3.00 -0.79
C ARG A 34 7.14 2.68 -2.07
N VAL A 35 6.25 1.70 -1.99
CA VAL A 35 5.42 1.26 -3.12
C VAL A 35 3.95 1.37 -2.77
N ILE A 36 3.16 1.83 -3.73
CA ILE A 36 1.72 2.04 -3.60
C ILE A 36 1.01 1.45 -4.82
N THR A 37 -0.17 0.89 -4.60
CA THR A 37 -1.12 0.56 -5.66
C THR A 37 -2.48 1.17 -5.34
N THR A 38 -3.27 1.40 -6.39
CA THR A 38 -4.61 1.97 -6.28
C THR A 38 -5.59 1.08 -7.04
N SER A 39 -6.74 0.79 -6.45
CA SER A 39 -7.82 0.06 -7.12
C SER A 39 -9.17 0.43 -6.50
N SER A 40 -10.21 -0.31 -6.87
CA SER A 40 -11.56 -0.23 -6.29
C SER A 40 -12.02 -1.62 -5.83
N SER A 41 -13.14 -1.67 -5.11
CA SER A 41 -13.68 -2.84 -4.41
C SER A 41 -13.38 -4.21 -5.04
N PRO A 42 -13.69 -4.49 -6.33
CA PRO A 42 -13.45 -5.80 -6.91
C PRO A 42 -11.96 -6.11 -7.12
N GLY A 43 -11.18 -5.09 -7.51
CA GLY A 43 -9.74 -5.24 -7.67
C GLY A 43 -9.05 -5.46 -6.33
N VAL A 44 -9.47 -4.76 -5.27
CA VAL A 44 -8.98 -5.00 -3.91
C VAL A 44 -9.37 -6.38 -3.39
N ALA A 45 -10.49 -6.94 -3.83
CA ALA A 45 -10.85 -8.33 -3.56
C ALA A 45 -9.85 -9.31 -4.20
N LEU A 46 -9.40 -9.05 -5.44
CA LEU A 46 -8.35 -9.84 -6.09
C LEU A 46 -6.98 -9.69 -5.42
N MET A 47 -6.71 -8.55 -4.79
CA MET A 47 -5.45 -8.32 -4.07
C MET A 47 -5.37 -9.00 -2.70
N GLN A 48 -6.46 -9.56 -2.17
CA GLN A 48 -6.52 -10.02 -0.78
C GLN A 48 -5.47 -11.07 -0.42
N GLU A 49 -5.15 -11.99 -1.35
CA GLU A 49 -4.06 -12.94 -1.16
C GLU A 49 -2.73 -12.21 -0.98
N GLY A 50 -2.37 -11.30 -1.89
CA GLY A 50 -1.14 -10.52 -1.77
C GLY A 50 -1.09 -9.67 -0.49
N ILE A 51 -2.22 -9.10 -0.06
CA ILE A 51 -2.31 -8.32 1.18
C ILE A 51 -2.08 -9.22 2.41
N SER A 52 -2.67 -10.42 2.47
CA SER A 52 -2.45 -11.35 3.58
C SER A 52 -0.99 -11.83 3.64
N TYR A 53 -0.37 -12.08 2.48
CA TYR A 53 1.07 -12.37 2.38
C TYR A 53 1.94 -11.23 2.89
N MET A 54 1.65 -9.99 2.49
CA MET A 54 2.40 -8.82 2.99
C MET A 54 2.28 -8.66 4.50
N ALA A 55 1.08 -8.84 5.06
CA ALA A 55 0.87 -8.76 6.50
C ALA A 55 1.61 -9.88 7.24
N GLY A 56 1.51 -11.12 6.77
CA GLY A 56 2.18 -12.27 7.35
C GLY A 56 3.70 -12.21 7.24
N ALA A 57 4.25 -11.62 6.18
CA ALA A 57 5.69 -11.46 5.97
C ALA A 57 6.26 -10.16 6.57
N GLU A 58 5.43 -9.38 7.28
CA GLU A 58 5.80 -8.08 7.86
C GLU A 58 6.41 -7.12 6.82
N ILE A 59 5.77 -7.01 5.65
CA ILE A 59 6.20 -6.21 4.50
C ILE A 59 5.33 -4.96 4.38
N PRO A 60 5.92 -3.75 4.45
CA PRO A 60 5.16 -2.51 4.41
C PRO A 60 4.77 -2.13 2.98
N GLY A 61 3.53 -1.68 2.78
CA GLY A 61 3.14 -1.05 1.53
C GLY A 61 1.79 -0.37 1.66
N VAL A 62 1.45 0.44 0.65
CA VAL A 62 0.20 1.21 0.67
C VAL A 62 -0.75 0.72 -0.42
N ILE A 63 -1.99 0.47 -0.03
CA ILE A 63 -3.07 0.12 -0.94
C ILE A 63 -4.13 1.22 -0.83
N VAL A 64 -4.56 1.79 -1.95
CA VAL A 64 -5.70 2.72 -1.97
C VAL A 64 -6.91 1.97 -2.50
N ASN A 65 -7.94 1.82 -1.68
CA ASN A 65 -9.24 1.35 -2.10
C ASN A 65 -10.17 2.56 -2.28
N VAL A 66 -10.48 2.89 -3.52
CA VAL A 66 -11.54 3.87 -3.84
C VAL A 66 -12.84 3.10 -4.03
N GLN A 67 -13.63 3.08 -2.97
CA GLN A 67 -14.83 2.24 -2.87
C GLN A 67 -15.91 2.64 -3.89
N ARG A 68 -16.55 1.61 -4.43
CA ARG A 68 -17.76 1.72 -5.25
C ARG A 68 -18.78 0.66 -4.82
N GLY A 69 -20.05 0.86 -5.17
CA GLY A 69 -21.13 -0.02 -4.70
C GLY A 69 -20.86 -1.49 -5.00
N GLY A 70 -20.94 -2.37 -3.99
CA GLY A 70 -20.85 -3.84 -4.11
C GLY A 70 -22.14 -4.53 -3.65
N PRO A 71 -22.15 -5.88 -3.47
CA PRO A 71 -21.05 -6.83 -3.69
C PRO A 71 -20.88 -7.27 -5.16
N GLY A 72 -19.81 -8.01 -5.45
CA GLY A 72 -19.52 -8.56 -6.79
C GLY A 72 -19.10 -7.47 -7.78
N LEU A 73 -19.65 -7.49 -9.00
CA LEU A 73 -19.43 -6.39 -9.96
C LEU A 73 -19.94 -5.06 -9.40
N GLY A 74 -21.08 -5.14 -8.71
CA GLY A 74 -21.69 -4.02 -8.03
C GLY A 74 -22.13 -2.90 -8.99
N THR A 75 -21.87 -1.65 -8.60
CA THR A 75 -22.15 -0.45 -9.38
C THR A 75 -20.90 0.43 -9.46
N ILE A 76 -20.85 1.33 -10.43
CA ILE A 76 -19.78 2.35 -10.50
C ILE A 76 -20.05 3.57 -9.59
N GLN A 77 -21.21 3.60 -8.92
CA GLN A 77 -21.55 4.70 -8.02
C GLN A 77 -20.74 4.61 -6.73
N PRO A 78 -20.41 5.76 -6.11
CA PRO A 78 -19.71 5.78 -4.83
C PRO A 78 -20.45 4.98 -3.75
N SER A 79 -19.68 4.31 -2.89
CA SER A 79 -20.18 3.66 -1.68
C SER A 79 -19.11 3.65 -0.60
N GLN A 80 -19.50 3.23 0.59
CA GLN A 80 -18.59 2.98 1.72
C GLN A 80 -18.81 1.56 2.27
N SER A 81 -18.99 0.59 1.36
CA SER A 81 -19.44 -0.78 1.68
C SER A 81 -18.30 -1.79 1.90
N ASP A 82 -17.03 -1.39 1.77
CA ASP A 82 -15.89 -2.31 1.89
C ASP A 82 -15.30 -2.33 3.31
N TYR A 83 -15.98 -1.70 4.28
CA TYR A 83 -15.51 -1.57 5.65
C TYR A 83 -15.00 -2.88 6.26
N PHE A 84 -15.73 -3.99 6.10
CA PHE A 84 -15.29 -5.28 6.64
C PHE A 84 -14.08 -5.86 5.90
N GLN A 85 -14.03 -5.77 4.57
CA GLN A 85 -12.86 -6.20 3.79
C GLN A 85 -11.61 -5.44 4.23
N ALA A 86 -11.74 -4.13 4.47
CA ALA A 86 -10.63 -3.28 4.87
C ALA A 86 -10.20 -3.51 6.32
N THR A 87 -11.14 -3.61 7.27
CA THR A 87 -10.85 -3.61 8.72
C THR A 87 -10.79 -4.98 9.38
N ARG A 88 -11.37 -6.00 8.73
CA ARG A 88 -11.41 -7.39 9.23
C ARG A 88 -10.63 -8.36 8.34
N GLY A 89 -10.07 -7.88 7.23
CA GLY A 89 -9.41 -8.69 6.22
C GLY A 89 -10.38 -9.33 5.23
N GLY A 90 -9.83 -9.78 4.11
CA GLY A 90 -10.54 -10.56 3.09
C GLY A 90 -9.71 -11.72 2.52
N GLY A 91 -8.43 -11.82 2.90
CA GLY A 91 -7.57 -12.96 2.60
C GLY A 91 -7.62 -14.03 3.69
N ASN A 92 -6.79 -15.06 3.57
CA ASN A 92 -6.67 -16.10 4.58
C ASN A 92 -5.81 -15.66 5.79
N GLY A 93 -6.19 -16.13 6.98
CA GLY A 93 -5.45 -15.88 8.22
C GLY A 93 -5.96 -14.69 9.02
N ASP A 94 -5.70 -14.70 10.33
CA ASP A 94 -6.15 -13.67 11.28
C ASP A 94 -5.22 -12.45 11.29
N TYR A 95 -5.05 -11.83 10.12
CA TYR A 95 -4.22 -10.63 9.96
C TYR A 95 -5.08 -9.36 10.04
N ASN A 96 -4.43 -8.23 10.34
CA ASN A 96 -5.04 -6.91 10.27
C ASN A 96 -4.12 -5.96 9.50
N VAL A 97 -4.71 -5.01 8.79
CA VAL A 97 -3.98 -3.91 8.14
C VAL A 97 -4.33 -2.59 8.81
N ILE A 98 -3.46 -1.60 8.65
CA ILE A 98 -3.72 -0.24 9.15
C ILE A 98 -4.67 0.44 8.16
N VAL A 99 -5.85 0.91 8.60
CA VAL A 99 -6.82 1.55 7.71
C VAL A 99 -6.94 3.04 8.03
N LEU A 100 -6.76 3.89 7.03
CA LEU A 100 -7.00 5.32 7.09
C LEU A 100 -8.18 5.67 6.17
N ALA A 101 -9.25 6.26 6.72
CA ALA A 101 -10.44 6.64 5.95
C ALA A 101 -10.51 8.18 5.89
N PRO A 102 -10.14 8.81 4.76
CA PRO A 102 -10.19 10.26 4.63
C PRO A 102 -11.64 10.75 4.52
N ALA A 103 -11.90 11.93 5.08
CA ALA A 103 -13.18 12.65 4.98
C ALA A 103 -13.15 13.84 4.00
N SER A 104 -11.99 14.12 3.40
CA SER A 104 -11.79 15.26 2.47
C SER A 104 -10.66 15.00 1.47
N VAL A 105 -10.53 15.86 0.46
CA VAL A 105 -9.41 15.79 -0.51
C VAL A 105 -8.08 16.16 0.17
N GLN A 106 -8.12 17.04 1.16
CA GLN A 106 -6.93 17.37 1.98
C GLN A 106 -6.43 16.14 2.73
N GLU A 107 -7.30 15.43 3.45
CA GLU A 107 -6.92 14.21 4.16
C GLU A 107 -6.45 13.11 3.19
N MET A 108 -7.05 13.01 2.00
CA MET A 108 -6.58 12.07 0.98
C MET A 108 -5.13 12.34 0.57
N ALA A 109 -4.71 13.61 0.48
CA ALA A 109 -3.32 13.98 0.21
C ALA A 109 -2.40 13.71 1.41
N ASP A 110 -2.82 14.11 2.62
CA ASP A 110 -2.01 13.97 3.83
C ASP A 110 -1.83 12.51 4.25
N PHE A 111 -2.85 11.67 4.01
CA PHE A 111 -2.84 10.27 4.41
C PHE A 111 -1.87 9.42 3.60
N VAL A 112 -1.40 9.87 2.44
CA VAL A 112 -0.36 9.13 1.69
C VAL A 112 0.94 9.05 2.49
N ASP A 113 1.42 10.17 3.04
CA ASP A 113 2.64 10.18 3.83
C ASP A 113 2.45 9.50 5.19
N LEU A 114 1.28 9.70 5.81
CA LEU A 114 0.91 9.01 7.04
C LEU A 114 0.85 7.49 6.84
N ALA A 115 0.24 7.00 5.75
CA ALA A 115 0.13 5.59 5.43
C ALA A 115 1.51 4.94 5.27
N PHE A 116 2.44 5.58 4.53
CA PHE A 116 3.81 5.09 4.44
C PHE A 116 4.53 5.11 5.78
N THR A 117 4.37 6.18 6.55
CA THR A 117 5.00 6.31 7.87
C THR A 117 4.53 5.19 8.81
N LEU A 118 3.22 4.93 8.86
CA LEU A 118 2.65 3.87 9.68
C LEU A 118 3.02 2.49 9.16
N ALA A 119 2.95 2.26 7.85
CA ALA A 119 3.28 0.97 7.24
C ALA A 119 4.72 0.55 7.56
N PHE A 120 5.69 1.45 7.34
CA PHE A 120 7.11 1.16 7.63
C PHE A 120 7.38 1.07 9.12
N LYS A 121 6.73 1.89 9.96
CA LYS A 121 6.92 1.86 11.42
C LYS A 121 6.46 0.54 12.04
N TYR A 122 5.30 0.04 11.61
CA TYR A 122 4.69 -1.17 12.17
C TYR A 122 4.95 -2.43 11.35
N ARG A 123 5.71 -2.31 10.25
CA ARG A 123 5.98 -3.39 9.29
C ARG A 123 4.70 -4.13 8.89
N ASN A 124 3.69 -3.36 8.54
CA ASN A 124 2.35 -3.87 8.20
C ASN A 124 1.80 -3.09 7.00
N PRO A 125 1.00 -3.69 6.11
CA PRO A 125 0.32 -2.92 5.07
C PRO A 125 -0.59 -1.85 5.65
N ALA A 126 -0.67 -0.73 4.94
CA ALA A 126 -1.63 0.34 5.20
C ALA A 126 -2.60 0.48 4.02
N MET A 127 -3.88 0.64 4.32
CA MET A 127 -4.93 0.90 3.35
C MET A 127 -5.49 2.30 3.53
N ILE A 128 -5.56 3.08 2.45
CA ILE A 128 -6.37 4.28 2.38
C ILE A 128 -7.72 3.89 1.81
N LEU A 129 -8.77 4.00 2.63
CA LEU A 129 -10.13 3.60 2.30
C LEU A 129 -10.96 4.83 1.96
N SER A 130 -10.88 5.27 0.71
CA SER A 130 -11.68 6.39 0.18
C SER A 130 -12.97 5.87 -0.46
N ASP A 131 -13.82 6.77 -0.93
CA ASP A 131 -14.96 6.45 -1.78
C ASP A 131 -14.93 7.26 -3.09
N GLY A 132 -15.81 6.89 -4.03
CA GLY A 132 -15.94 7.58 -5.30
C GLY A 132 -16.44 9.03 -5.21
N VAL A 133 -17.05 9.47 -4.10
CA VAL A 133 -17.44 10.89 -3.91
C VAL A 133 -16.17 11.69 -3.70
N ILE A 134 -15.39 11.37 -2.66
CA ILE A 134 -14.16 12.10 -2.35
C ILE A 134 -13.16 11.95 -3.51
N GLY A 135 -13.08 10.77 -4.13
CA GLY A 135 -12.22 10.50 -5.29
C GLY A 135 -12.51 11.34 -6.54
N GLN A 136 -13.69 11.96 -6.63
CA GLN A 136 -14.10 12.84 -7.73
C GLN A 136 -14.26 14.30 -7.31
N MET A 137 -14.15 14.61 -6.02
CA MET A 137 -14.24 15.96 -5.48
C MET A 137 -12.99 16.78 -5.82
N MET A 138 -13.17 18.10 -5.87
CA MET A 138 -12.08 19.06 -6.02
C MET A 138 -12.15 20.07 -4.87
N GLU A 139 -11.06 20.17 -4.12
CA GLU A 139 -10.89 21.14 -3.04
C GLU A 139 -9.53 21.81 -3.17
N LYS A 140 -9.37 22.99 -2.57
CA LYS A 140 -8.04 23.57 -2.42
C LYS A 140 -7.30 22.77 -1.36
N VAL A 141 -6.11 22.29 -1.71
CA VAL A 141 -5.25 21.54 -0.79
C VAL A 141 -3.94 22.28 -0.54
N VAL A 142 -3.43 22.13 0.67
CA VAL A 142 -2.06 22.49 1.02
C VAL A 142 -1.22 21.23 0.92
N LEU A 143 -0.31 21.20 -0.05
CA LEU A 143 0.57 20.05 -0.24
C LEU A 143 1.74 20.11 0.74
N PRO A 144 2.17 18.95 1.28
CA PRO A 144 3.37 18.88 2.09
C PRO A 144 4.61 19.23 1.25
N PRO A 145 5.73 19.63 1.91
CA PRO A 145 6.98 19.85 1.22
C PRO A 145 7.44 18.57 0.51
N VAL A 146 8.02 18.73 -0.69
CA VAL A 146 8.55 17.61 -1.46
C VAL A 146 9.68 16.94 -0.67
N LYS A 147 9.56 15.63 -0.46
CA LYS A 147 10.59 14.81 0.17
C LYS A 147 11.46 14.17 -0.92
N PRO A 148 12.80 14.23 -0.82
CA PRO A 148 13.66 13.52 -1.76
C PRO A 148 13.49 12.00 -1.62
N ARG A 149 13.86 11.27 -2.67
CA ARG A 149 13.87 9.81 -2.64
C ARG A 149 14.98 9.33 -1.69
N ARG A 150 14.67 8.31 -0.90
CA ARG A 150 15.66 7.67 -0.02
C ARG A 150 16.79 7.03 -0.82
N THR A 151 18.03 7.22 -0.38
CA THR A 151 19.20 6.53 -0.93
C THR A 151 19.20 5.05 -0.52
N GLU A 152 20.07 4.26 -1.16
CA GLU A 152 20.26 2.86 -0.74
C GLU A 152 20.84 2.77 0.67
N GLU A 153 21.69 3.71 1.10
CA GLU A 153 22.21 3.72 2.48
C GLU A 153 21.11 4.05 3.50
N GLU A 154 20.23 5.00 3.20
CA GLU A 154 19.09 5.33 4.05
C GLU A 154 18.13 4.14 4.18
N ILE A 155 17.87 3.42 3.08
CA ILE A 155 17.03 2.22 3.09
C ILE A 155 17.68 1.11 3.92
N ALA A 156 18.97 0.86 3.75
CA ALA A 156 19.68 -0.15 4.54
C ALA A 156 19.64 0.17 6.05
N LYS A 157 19.70 1.46 6.41
CA LYS A 157 19.63 1.92 7.79
C LYS A 157 18.22 1.85 8.38
N GLU A 158 17.20 2.27 7.62
CA GLU A 158 15.80 2.30 8.07
C GLU A 158 15.14 0.92 8.05
N CYS A 159 15.60 0.02 7.17
CA CYS A 159 15.02 -1.29 6.93
C CYS A 159 16.05 -2.40 7.18
N PRO A 160 16.54 -2.59 8.43
CA PRO A 160 17.54 -3.61 8.75
C PRO A 160 17.00 -5.05 8.61
N TRP A 161 15.69 -5.19 8.40
CA TRP A 161 14.98 -6.46 8.17
C TRP A 161 15.03 -6.93 6.70
N LEU A 162 15.55 -6.12 5.77
CA LEU A 162 15.69 -6.53 4.38
C LEU A 162 16.71 -7.65 4.24
N PRO A 163 16.48 -8.64 3.36
CA PRO A 163 17.53 -9.57 2.96
C PRO A 163 18.69 -8.80 2.34
N SER A 164 19.83 -8.79 3.01
CA SER A 164 21.07 -8.24 2.47
C SER A 164 21.91 -9.36 1.89
N ALA A 165 22.50 -9.12 0.72
CA ALA A 165 23.48 -10.00 0.11
C ALA A 165 24.91 -9.80 0.66
N SER A 166 25.10 -8.92 1.65
CA SER A 166 26.42 -8.65 2.25
C SER A 166 26.90 -9.83 3.11
N GLU A 167 28.16 -10.24 2.93
CA GLU A 167 28.80 -11.36 3.64
C GLU A 167 28.78 -11.23 5.18
N GLU A 168 28.63 -10.02 5.72
CA GLU A 168 28.73 -9.73 7.15
C GLU A 168 27.36 -9.68 7.89
N SER A 169 26.24 -9.68 7.17
CA SER A 169 24.90 -9.58 7.79
C SER A 169 24.28 -10.95 8.05
N SER A 170 23.62 -11.13 9.21
CA SER A 170 22.74 -12.28 9.43
C SER A 170 21.69 -12.35 8.31
N VAL A 171 21.53 -13.52 7.68
CA VAL A 171 20.57 -13.70 6.58
C VAL A 171 19.15 -13.43 7.10
N ASN A 172 18.58 -12.29 6.70
CA ASN A 172 17.18 -11.99 6.98
C ASN A 172 16.30 -12.78 6.03
N ILE A 173 15.34 -13.53 6.59
CA ILE A 173 14.38 -14.34 5.83
C ILE A 173 13.03 -13.64 5.89
N MET A 174 12.45 -13.32 4.73
CA MET A 174 11.07 -12.85 4.63
C MET A 174 10.16 -14.06 4.44
N THR A 175 9.38 -14.40 5.46
CA THR A 175 8.47 -15.56 5.46
C THR A 175 7.13 -15.19 6.10
N SER A 176 6.04 -15.72 5.57
CA SER A 176 4.68 -15.51 6.08
C SER A 176 4.17 -16.63 7.00
N LEU A 177 4.96 -17.69 7.20
CA LEU A 177 4.53 -18.92 7.89
C LEU A 177 5.11 -19.07 9.32
N GLU A 178 6.11 -18.27 9.68
CA GLU A 178 6.84 -18.39 10.96
C GLU A 178 6.86 -17.05 11.71
N LEU A 179 5.68 -16.46 11.93
CA LEU A 179 5.53 -15.31 12.82
C LEU A 179 5.99 -15.72 14.23
N LYS A 180 7.03 -15.06 14.76
CA LYS A 180 7.38 -15.17 16.17
C LYS A 180 6.41 -14.27 16.94
N PRO A 181 5.52 -14.83 17.79
CA PRO A 181 4.54 -14.06 18.54
C PRO A 181 5.18 -13.07 19.51
#